data_AF-A0A022Q4L5-F1
#
_entry.id   AF-A0A022Q4L5-F1
#
_cell.length_a   1.000
_cell.length_b   1.000
_cell.length_c   1.000
_cell.angle_alpha   90.00
_cell.angle_beta   90.00
_cell.angle_gamma   90.00
#
_symmetry.space_group_name_H-M   'P 1'
#
loop_
_entity.id
_entity.type
_entity.pdbx_description
1 polymer ?
#
loop_
_entity_poly.entity_id
_entity_poly.type
_entity_poly.pdbx_seq_one_letter_code
_entity_poly.pdbx_strand_id
1 'polypeptide(L)'
;MVTWIEVEEKKVPNSEKDLVLDGGFVLPHANSFGHNFRDYDAESERQQGVETFYKTQHIHQTYDFVKKMRGEYDKLDKVEMSIWECCELLNNVVDESDPDLDEPQIQHLLQTAEAIRRDYPNEDWLHLTGLIHATAAAEEFKVGGSQRPTTLKYTPGGPRP
;
A
#
# COMPACT_ATOMS: atom_id res chain seq x y z
N MET A 1 -13.02 41.68 -24.07
CA MET A 1 -13.97 40.63 -23.67
C MET A 1 -13.16 39.34 -23.62
N VAL A 2 -12.83 38.83 -22.43
CA VAL A 2 -12.10 37.58 -22.28
C VAL A 2 -13.15 36.50 -22.03
N THR A 3 -13.29 35.59 -22.98
CA THR A 3 -14.18 34.44 -22.89
C THR A 3 -13.52 33.36 -22.04
N TRP A 4 -14.12 33.05 -20.90
CA TRP A 4 -13.75 31.90 -20.08
C TRP A 4 -14.27 30.63 -20.76
N ILE A 5 -13.39 29.65 -20.97
CA ILE A 5 -13.77 28.29 -21.33
C ILE A 5 -14.08 27.58 -20.01
N GLU A 6 -15.35 27.32 -19.73
CA GLU A 6 -15.74 26.38 -18.69
C GLU A 6 -15.34 24.98 -19.15
N VAL A 7 -14.34 24.40 -18.48
CA VAL A 7 -14.04 22.98 -18.62
C VAL A 7 -15.03 22.25 -17.72
N GLU A 8 -16.04 21.64 -18.33
CA GLU A 8 -16.98 20.75 -17.66
C GLU A 8 -16.23 19.55 -17.07
N GLU A 9 -16.17 19.45 -15.74
CA GLU A 9 -15.73 18.25 -15.03
C GLU A 9 -16.70 17.11 -15.35
N LYS A 10 -16.23 16.17 -16.18
CA LYS A 10 -17.00 14.99 -16.53
C LYS A 10 -16.92 13.97 -15.39
N LYS A 11 -17.76 14.15 -14.37
CA LYS A 11 -18.00 13.14 -13.33
C LYS A 11 -18.54 11.87 -14.01
N VAL A 12 -17.73 10.80 -14.03
CA VAL A 12 -18.15 9.50 -14.53
C VAL A 12 -19.26 8.97 -13.61
N PRO A 13 -20.43 8.57 -14.15
CA PRO A 13 -21.54 8.15 -13.32
C PRO A 13 -21.21 6.83 -12.62
N ASN A 14 -21.38 6.87 -11.30
CA ASN A 14 -21.28 5.76 -10.37
C ASN A 14 -22.19 4.61 -10.82
N SER A 15 -21.61 3.50 -11.28
CA SER A 15 -22.39 2.29 -11.50
C SER A 15 -22.43 1.49 -10.20
N GLU A 16 -23.55 1.61 -9.50
CA GLU A 16 -23.97 0.75 -8.38
C GLU A 16 -24.00 -0.72 -8.83
N LYS A 17 -22.87 -1.39 -8.74
CA LYS A 17 -22.81 -2.85 -8.83
C LYS A 17 -21.97 -3.33 -7.67
N ASP A 18 -22.67 -3.75 -6.62
CA ASP A 18 -22.11 -4.62 -5.60
C ASP A 18 -21.37 -5.75 -6.30
N LEU A 19 -20.04 -5.71 -6.26
CA LEU A 19 -19.21 -6.83 -6.69
C LEU A 19 -19.32 -7.88 -5.59
N VAL A 20 -20.40 -8.67 -5.65
CA VAL A 20 -20.57 -9.84 -4.81
C VAL A 20 -19.55 -10.88 -5.26
N LEU A 21 -18.42 -10.95 -4.56
CA LEU A 21 -17.50 -12.07 -4.68
C LEU A 21 -18.11 -13.27 -3.93
N ASP A 22 -17.92 -14.47 -4.48
CA ASP A 22 -18.63 -15.74 -4.17
C ASP A 22 -18.37 -16.32 -2.75
N GLY A 23 -18.06 -15.47 -1.77
CA GLY A 23 -17.75 -15.84 -0.38
C GLY A 23 -18.44 -14.98 0.68
N GLY A 24 -19.44 -14.17 0.32
CA GLY A 24 -20.18 -13.34 1.29
C GLY A 24 -19.41 -12.12 1.83
N PHE A 25 -18.21 -11.85 1.29
CA PHE A 25 -17.46 -10.63 1.56
C PHE A 25 -18.01 -9.49 0.70
N VAL A 26 -18.74 -8.56 1.32
CA VAL A 26 -19.22 -7.35 0.66
C VAL A 26 -18.14 -6.28 0.82
N LEU A 27 -17.52 -5.90 -0.30
CA LEU A 27 -16.58 -4.78 -0.30
C LEU A 27 -17.38 -3.48 -0.12
N PRO A 28 -17.16 -2.70 0.96
CA PRO A 28 -17.80 -1.41 1.09
C PRO A 28 -17.34 -0.49 -0.06
N HIS A 29 -18.27 0.29 -0.62
CA HIS A 29 -17.98 1.19 -1.75
C HIS A 29 -17.07 2.36 -1.36
N ALA A 30 -16.96 2.66 -0.07
CA ALA A 30 -16.14 3.73 0.46
C ALA A 30 -15.60 3.36 1.86
N ASN A 31 -14.51 4.00 2.26
CA ASN A 31 -13.99 3.91 3.61
C ASN A 31 -14.92 4.61 4.62
N SER A 32 -14.59 4.53 5.92
CA SER A 32 -15.34 5.18 7.01
C SER A 32 -15.49 6.70 6.86
N PHE A 33 -14.71 7.32 5.97
CA PHE A 33 -14.69 8.75 5.66
C PHE A 33 -15.43 9.09 4.37
N GLY A 34 -15.97 8.10 3.63
CA GLY A 34 -16.71 8.31 2.39
C GLY A 34 -15.84 8.46 1.14
N HIS A 35 -14.55 8.13 1.22
CA HIS A 35 -13.63 8.11 0.08
C HIS A 35 -13.57 6.72 -0.57
N ASN A 36 -13.32 6.67 -1.88
CA ASN A 36 -13.03 5.42 -2.57
C ASN A 36 -11.70 4.85 -2.08
N PHE A 37 -11.59 3.52 -2.02
CA PHE A 37 -10.31 2.86 -1.72
C PHE A 37 -9.35 2.98 -2.90
N ARG A 38 -8.08 3.27 -2.62
CA ARG A 38 -6.97 3.36 -3.59
C ARG A 38 -7.22 4.36 -4.73
N ASP A 39 -7.76 5.53 -4.39
CA ASP A 39 -7.99 6.58 -5.37
C ASP A 39 -6.72 7.43 -5.61
N TYR A 40 -5.95 7.08 -6.63
CA TYR A 40 -4.73 7.81 -7.01
C TYR A 40 -4.99 9.10 -7.81
N ASP A 41 -6.21 9.30 -8.31
CA ASP A 41 -6.60 10.48 -9.08
C ASP A 41 -7.33 11.53 -8.21
N ALA A 42 -7.73 11.17 -6.98
CA ALA A 42 -8.31 12.10 -6.02
C ALA A 42 -7.29 13.15 -5.56
N GLU A 43 -7.69 14.42 -5.67
CA GLU A 43 -6.96 15.56 -5.11
C GLU A 43 -6.91 15.44 -3.58
N SER A 44 -5.77 14.97 -3.06
CA SER A 44 -5.52 14.81 -1.63
C SER A 44 -4.12 15.29 -1.26
N GLU A 45 -3.91 15.65 0.01
CA GLU A 45 -2.58 16.06 0.50
C GLU A 45 -1.53 14.92 0.34
N ARG A 46 -1.99 13.66 0.33
CA ARG A 46 -1.16 12.46 0.14
C ARG A 46 -0.77 12.20 -1.30
N GLN A 47 -1.57 12.65 -2.28
CA GLN A 47 -1.38 12.33 -3.70
C GLN A 47 0.02 12.69 -4.20
N GLN A 48 0.51 13.89 -3.85
CA GLN A 48 1.84 14.34 -4.26
C GLN A 48 2.96 13.48 -3.66
N GLY A 49 2.81 13.05 -2.40
CA GLY A 49 3.75 12.15 -1.73
C GLY A 49 3.81 10.79 -2.41
N VAL A 50 2.64 10.20 -2.65
CA VAL A 50 2.49 8.90 -3.33
C VAL A 50 3.05 8.94 -4.76
N GLU A 51 2.76 10.00 -5.53
CA GLU A 51 3.32 10.16 -6.88
C GLU A 51 4.85 10.26 -6.84
N THR A 52 5.38 11.06 -5.92
CA THR A 52 6.83 11.25 -5.75
C THR A 52 7.50 9.94 -5.35
N PHE A 53 6.88 9.18 -4.44
CA PHE A 53 7.33 7.86 -4.02
C PHE A 53 7.42 6.91 -5.22
N TYR A 54 6.33 6.73 -5.97
CA TYR A 54 6.31 5.81 -7.11
C TYR A 54 7.24 6.25 -8.24
N LYS A 55 7.36 7.55 -8.50
CA LYS A 55 8.29 8.09 -9.49
C LYS A 55 9.74 7.76 -9.11
N THR A 56 10.10 7.96 -7.85
CA THR A 56 11.43 7.65 -7.32
C THR A 56 11.69 6.14 -7.43
N GLN A 57 10.71 5.32 -7.07
CA GLN A 57 10.78 3.87 -7.24
C GLN A 57 11.08 3.47 -8.68
N HIS A 58 10.34 3.98 -9.66
CA HIS A 58 10.52 3.55 -11.06
C HIS A 58 11.87 3.97 -11.63
N ILE A 59 12.44 5.07 -11.14
CA ILE A 59 13.75 5.53 -11.60
C ILE A 59 14.87 4.68 -10.99
N HIS A 60 14.76 4.29 -9.72
CA HIS A 60 15.87 3.71 -8.97
C HIS A 60 15.83 2.18 -8.80
N GLN A 61 14.66 1.55 -9.00
CA GLN A 61 14.49 0.09 -8.94
C GLN A 61 15.08 -0.61 -10.18
N THR A 62 16.40 -0.73 -10.18
CA THR A 62 17.17 -1.40 -11.23
C THR A 62 17.51 -2.84 -10.84
N TYR A 63 17.83 -3.69 -11.83
CA TYR A 63 18.30 -5.05 -11.56
C TYR A 63 19.53 -5.08 -10.64
N ASP A 64 20.49 -4.18 -10.86
CA ASP A 64 21.71 -4.09 -10.04
C ASP A 64 21.39 -3.66 -8.61
N PHE A 65 20.44 -2.74 -8.43
CA PHE A 65 19.96 -2.33 -7.12
C PHE A 65 19.31 -3.52 -6.38
N VAL A 66 18.36 -4.22 -7.00
CA VAL A 66 17.70 -5.38 -6.37
C VAL A 66 18.69 -6.49 -6.06
N LYS A 67 19.63 -6.77 -6.96
CA LYS A 67 20.68 -7.78 -6.73
C LYS A 67 21.57 -7.42 -5.55
N LYS A 68 21.94 -6.15 -5.41
CA LYS A 68 22.69 -5.63 -4.26
C LYS A 68 21.89 -5.77 -2.97
N MET A 69 20.64 -5.29 -2.95
CA MET A 69 19.77 -5.36 -1.76
C MET A 69 19.54 -6.81 -1.31
N ARG A 70 19.28 -7.74 -2.24
CA ARG A 70 19.20 -9.16 -1.92
C ARG A 70 20.46 -9.67 -1.21
N GLY A 71 21.65 -9.38 -1.75
CA GLY A 71 22.90 -9.79 -1.10
C GLY A 71 23.16 -9.14 0.26
N GLU A 72 22.59 -7.97 0.53
CA GLU A 72 22.73 -7.27 1.81
C GLU A 72 21.76 -7.79 2.89
N TYR A 73 20.51 -8.11 2.53
CA TYR A 73 19.48 -8.52 3.48
C TYR A 73 19.35 -10.03 3.66
N ASP A 74 19.82 -10.84 2.70
CA ASP A 74 19.81 -12.32 2.80
C ASP A 74 20.67 -12.86 3.95
N LYS A 75 21.56 -12.02 4.50
CA LYS A 75 22.42 -12.38 5.64
C LYS A 75 21.69 -12.39 6.97
N LEU A 76 20.56 -11.67 7.09
CA LEU A 76 19.78 -11.52 8.32
C LEU A 76 20.62 -11.11 9.54
N ASP A 77 21.67 -10.30 9.32
CA ASP A 77 22.68 -9.92 10.32
C ASP A 77 22.55 -8.47 10.80
N LYS A 78 21.41 -7.82 10.50
CA LYS A 78 21.17 -6.40 10.81
C LYS A 78 20.81 -6.18 12.26
N VAL A 79 19.89 -7.00 12.77
CA VAL A 79 19.32 -6.84 14.11
C VAL A 79 18.65 -8.14 14.55
N GLU A 80 18.73 -8.44 15.85
CA GLU A 80 18.01 -9.54 16.48
C GLU A 80 16.93 -8.95 17.39
N MET A 81 15.68 -9.28 17.14
CA MET A 81 14.53 -8.80 17.92
C MET A 81 13.35 -9.76 17.82
N SER A 82 12.42 -9.68 18.77
CA SER A 82 11.15 -10.38 18.75
C SER A 82 10.17 -9.78 17.72
N ILE A 83 9.13 -10.54 17.37
CA ILE A 83 8.08 -10.07 16.45
C ILE A 83 7.40 -8.81 16.99
N TRP A 84 7.18 -8.73 18.30
CA TRP A 84 6.54 -7.57 18.91
C TRP A 84 7.44 -6.33 18.83
N GLU A 85 8.74 -6.47 19.08
CA GLU A 85 9.70 -5.38 18.91
C GLU A 85 9.75 -4.89 17.45
N CYS A 86 9.64 -5.79 16.45
CA CYS A 86 9.46 -5.40 15.05
C CYS A 86 8.19 -4.56 14.86
N CYS A 87 7.05 -4.98 15.43
CA CYS A 87 5.81 -4.22 15.36
C CYS A 87 5.94 -2.84 16.03
N GLU A 88 6.66 -2.74 17.15
CA GLU A 88 6.86 -1.47 17.85
C GLU A 88 7.71 -0.47 17.04
N LEU A 89 8.65 -0.94 16.23
CA LEU A 89 9.38 -0.06 15.30
C LEU A 89 8.45 0.62 14.27
N LEU A 90 7.34 -0.03 13.92
CA LEU A 90 6.35 0.51 13.00
C LEU A 90 5.45 1.60 13.61
N ASN A 91 5.55 1.88 14.92
CA ASN A 91 4.86 3.02 15.54
C ASN A 91 5.27 4.37 14.93
N ASN A 92 6.49 4.45 14.37
CA ASN A 92 7.05 5.67 13.80
C ASN A 92 7.17 5.61 12.27
N VAL A 93 6.57 4.60 11.64
CA VAL A 93 6.63 4.40 10.19
C VAL A 93 5.24 4.60 9.62
N VAL A 94 5.13 5.51 8.68
CA VAL A 94 3.93 5.78 7.89
C VAL A 94 4.25 5.36 6.46
N ASP A 95 3.33 4.64 5.81
CA ASP A 95 3.50 4.21 4.43
C ASP A 95 3.23 5.39 3.48
N GLU A 96 4.27 5.89 2.82
CA GLU A 96 4.17 6.99 1.84
C GLU A 96 3.61 6.53 0.48
N SER A 97 3.48 5.21 0.26
CA SER A 97 2.94 4.62 -0.97
C SER A 97 1.44 4.40 -0.92
N ASP A 98 0.83 4.43 0.27
CA ASP A 98 -0.58 4.23 0.50
C ASP A 98 -1.35 5.56 0.43
N PRO A 99 -2.30 5.72 -0.51
CA PRO A 99 -3.13 6.92 -0.58
C PRO A 99 -4.23 6.95 0.51
N ASP A 100 -4.52 5.83 1.18
CA ASP A 100 -5.69 5.67 2.05
C ASP A 100 -5.38 5.86 3.54
N LEU A 101 -4.11 5.74 3.95
CA LEU A 101 -3.69 5.68 5.36
C LEU A 101 -2.67 6.77 5.74
N ASP A 102 -2.93 7.46 6.85
CA ASP A 102 -1.97 8.41 7.47
C ASP A 102 -1.38 7.85 8.77
N GLU A 103 -1.96 6.79 9.28
CA GLU A 103 -1.66 6.23 10.58
C GLU A 103 -0.36 5.41 10.58
N PRO A 104 0.26 5.23 11.77
CA PRO A 104 1.39 4.33 11.92
C PRO A 104 1.08 2.91 11.45
N GLN A 105 2.04 2.29 10.76
CA GLN A 105 1.90 0.96 10.16
C GLN A 105 1.53 -0.15 11.15
N ILE A 106 1.87 0.00 12.43
CA ILE A 106 1.41 -0.94 13.48
C ILE A 106 -0.12 -1.02 13.57
N GLN A 107 -0.84 0.08 13.34
CA GLN A 107 -2.30 0.10 13.40
C GLN A 107 -2.88 -0.74 12.27
N HIS A 108 -2.34 -0.61 11.06
CA HIS A 108 -2.70 -1.44 9.91
C HIS A 108 -2.50 -2.95 10.20
N LEU A 109 -1.36 -3.32 10.81
CA LEU A 109 -1.09 -4.72 11.19
C LEU A 109 -2.14 -5.27 12.17
N LEU A 110 -2.47 -4.49 13.21
CA LEU A 110 -3.44 -4.89 14.23
C LEU A 110 -4.86 -4.96 13.66
N GLN A 111 -5.25 -3.98 12.85
CA GLN A 111 -6.57 -3.97 12.18
C GLN A 111 -6.73 -5.19 11.27
N THR A 112 -5.69 -5.52 10.49
CA THR A 112 -5.69 -6.70 9.61
C THR A 112 -5.80 -7.99 10.42
N ALA A 113 -4.98 -8.15 11.46
CA ALA A 113 -5.00 -9.35 12.31
C ALA A 113 -6.35 -9.54 13.01
N GLU A 114 -6.94 -8.47 13.56
CA GLU A 114 -8.23 -8.55 14.25
C GLU A 114 -9.42 -8.77 13.30
N ALA A 115 -9.39 -8.20 12.09
CA ALA A 115 -10.39 -8.46 11.07
C ALA A 115 -10.37 -9.95 10.66
N ILE A 116 -9.18 -10.51 10.41
CA ILE A 116 -9.02 -11.93 10.11
C ILE A 116 -9.47 -12.78 11.30
N ARG A 117 -9.09 -12.42 12.54
CA ARG A 117 -9.50 -13.16 13.74
C ARG A 117 -11.02 -13.21 13.91
N ARG A 118 -11.72 -12.14 13.56
CA ARG A 118 -13.18 -12.09 13.58
C ARG A 118 -13.80 -13.00 12.52
N ASP A 119 -13.27 -12.97 11.31
CA ASP A 119 -13.88 -13.65 10.16
C ASP A 119 -13.46 -15.14 10.08
N TYR A 120 -12.29 -15.49 10.63
CA TYR A 120 -11.70 -16.84 10.65
C TYR A 120 -11.20 -17.24 12.05
N PRO A 121 -12.07 -17.38 13.06
CA PRO A 121 -11.68 -17.50 14.47
C PRO A 121 -10.87 -18.76 14.82
N ASN A 122 -10.87 -19.79 13.96
CA ASN A 122 -10.16 -21.05 14.20
C ASN A 122 -8.85 -21.16 13.41
N GLU A 123 -8.46 -20.14 12.64
CA GLU A 123 -7.28 -20.14 11.78
C GLU A 123 -6.17 -19.25 12.36
N ASP A 124 -5.63 -19.65 13.52
CA ASP A 124 -4.65 -18.86 14.29
C ASP A 124 -3.43 -18.44 13.46
N TRP A 125 -2.98 -19.31 12.55
CA TRP A 125 -1.86 -19.02 11.65
C TRP A 125 -2.17 -17.86 10.69
N LEU A 126 -3.44 -17.69 10.30
CA LEU A 126 -3.88 -16.60 9.42
C LEU A 126 -3.93 -15.28 10.19
N HIS A 127 -4.27 -15.31 11.49
CA HIS A 127 -4.20 -14.12 12.35
C HIS A 127 -2.76 -13.65 12.46
N LEU A 128 -1.84 -14.59 12.72
CA LEU A 128 -0.40 -14.29 12.78
C LEU A 128 0.11 -13.78 11.44
N THR A 129 -0.31 -14.37 10.32
CA THR A 129 0.05 -13.90 8.97
C THR A 129 -0.39 -12.46 8.77
N GLY A 130 -1.61 -12.10 9.19
CA GLY A 130 -2.09 -10.72 9.18
C GLY A 130 -1.23 -9.77 10.02
N LEU A 131 -0.74 -10.22 11.18
CA LEU A 131 0.12 -9.43 12.04
C LEU A 131 1.53 -9.22 11.46
N ILE A 132 2.10 -10.22 10.76
CA ILE A 132 3.50 -10.17 10.31
C ILE A 132 3.68 -9.77 8.84
N HIS A 133 2.59 -9.61 8.07
CA HIS A 133 2.67 -9.43 6.61
C HIS A 133 3.50 -8.22 6.16
N ALA A 134 3.56 -7.16 6.96
CA ALA A 134 4.28 -5.92 6.65
C ALA A 134 5.35 -5.55 7.70
N THR A 135 5.77 -6.48 8.57
CA THR A 135 6.85 -6.20 9.55
C THR A 135 8.19 -5.93 8.88
N ALA A 136 8.47 -6.55 7.73
CA ALA A 136 9.63 -6.27 6.90
C ALA A 136 9.57 -4.89 6.21
N ALA A 137 8.39 -4.27 6.16
CA ALA A 137 8.20 -3.02 5.46
C ALA A 137 8.84 -1.82 6.19
N ALA A 138 9.13 -1.96 7.49
CA ALA A 138 9.82 -0.93 8.29
C ALA A 138 11.17 -0.49 7.67
N GLU A 139 11.90 -1.42 7.06
CA GLU A 139 13.12 -1.13 6.31
C GLU A 139 12.80 -0.89 4.85
N GLU A 140 11.92 -1.68 4.23
CA GLU A 140 11.57 -1.56 2.81
C GLU A 140 11.04 -0.17 2.43
N PHE A 141 10.22 0.47 3.27
CA PHE A 141 9.75 1.83 3.03
C PHE A 141 10.88 2.87 3.11
N LYS A 142 11.91 2.61 3.92
CA LYS A 142 13.11 3.48 4.01
C LYS A 142 14.05 3.28 2.82
N VAL A 143 14.19 2.04 2.32
CA VAL A 143 15.02 1.76 1.14
C VAL A 143 14.25 1.94 -0.17
N GLY A 144 12.94 2.17 -0.05
CA GLY A 144 12.01 2.28 -1.14
C GLY A 144 11.94 0.98 -1.93
N GLY A 145 11.18 -0.01 -1.46
CA GLY A 145 10.87 -1.22 -2.21
C GLY A 145 9.72 -1.03 -3.19
N SER A 146 9.81 -1.70 -4.35
CA SER A 146 8.70 -1.86 -5.27
C SER A 146 8.65 -3.32 -5.72
N GLN A 147 7.46 -3.92 -5.70
CA GLN A 147 7.25 -5.32 -6.12
C GLN A 147 7.27 -5.50 -7.65
N ARG A 148 7.52 -4.44 -8.44
CA ARG A 148 7.53 -4.55 -9.90
C ARG A 148 8.76 -5.33 -10.39
N PRO A 149 8.59 -6.20 -11.40
CA PRO A 149 9.72 -6.83 -12.07
C PRO A 149 10.64 -5.77 -12.70
N THR A 150 11.92 -5.73 -12.28
CA THR A 150 12.89 -4.72 -12.72
C THR A 150 13.47 -4.96 -14.11
N THR A 151 13.16 -6.10 -14.75
CA THR A 151 13.66 -6.47 -16.08
C THR A 151 12.68 -6.15 -17.21
N LEU A 152 11.45 -5.74 -16.89
CA LEU A 152 10.42 -5.41 -17.88
C LEU A 152 10.46 -3.91 -18.21
N LYS A 153 10.39 -3.57 -19.51
CA LYS A 153 10.37 -2.17 -19.95
C LYS A 153 9.10 -1.48 -19.43
N TYR A 154 9.25 -0.25 -18.95
CA TYR A 154 8.12 0.64 -18.62
C TYR A 154 7.19 0.76 -19.83
N THR A 155 5.92 0.40 -19.64
CA THR A 155 4.85 0.62 -20.61
C THR A 155 4.06 1.86 -20.18
N PRO A 156 4.15 3.00 -20.90
CA PRO A 156 3.28 4.14 -20.66
C PRO A 156 1.81 3.70 -20.80
N GLY A 157 0.98 3.96 -19.77
CA GLY A 157 -0.41 3.49 -19.72
C GLY A 157 -0.59 2.03 -19.29
N GLY A 158 0.47 1.38 -18.79
CA GLY A 158 0.32 0.12 -18.05
C GLY A 158 -0.48 0.31 -16.76
N PRO A 159 -0.95 -0.77 -16.12
CA PRO A 159 -1.68 -0.68 -14.87
C PRO A 159 -0.86 0.15 -13.86
N ARG A 160 -1.47 1.24 -13.39
CA ARG A 160 -1.08 1.87 -12.14
C ARG A 160 -1.27 0.80 -11.04
N PRO A 161 -0.44 0.81 -9.97
CA PRO A 161 -0.58 -0.16 -8.89
C PRO A 161 -2.02 -0.25 -8.39
#